data_AF-A0A2V9A3E5-F1
#
_entry.id   AF-A0A2V9A3E5-F1
#
_cell.length_a   1.000
_cell.length_b   1.000
_cell.length_c   1.000
_cell.angle_alpha   90.00
_cell.angle_beta   90.00
_cell.angle_gamma   90.00
#
_symmetry.space_group_name_H-M   'P 1'
#
loop_
_entity.id
_entity.type
_entity.pdbx_description
1 polymer ?
#
loop_
_entity_poly.entity_id
_entity_poly.type
_entity_poly.pdbx_seq_one_letter_code
_entity_poly.pdbx_strand_id
1 'polypeptide(L)'
;MTDFGAENAFAGAAAKLKEHYGIEVPVSAVRVVTEEHGAAMLAQEKQKSDWPESGGVAGVPVLIAEIDGSMLPVVETAEPGAGEAPQDRRKTRQVSWKEARLALAHQPGSVTPIFGATLGSAEEAGERLAVCALQAGAGRQTKIHGVGDGAVWITEQREAQFGAQANYLVDFPHLCEYLSAAAEVIAAKDKSAWMTEKKN
;
A
#
# COMPACT_ATOMS: atom_id res chain seq x y z
N MET A 1 -11.67 18.49 4.90
CA MET A 1 -12.49 17.96 3.78
C MET A 1 -11.83 16.73 3.19
N THR A 2 -10.60 16.84 2.69
CA THR A 2 -9.85 15.72 2.12
C THR A 2 -9.68 14.56 3.11
N ASP A 3 -9.32 14.85 4.35
CA ASP A 3 -9.27 13.92 5.49
C ASP A 3 -10.55 13.08 5.62
N PHE A 4 -11.72 13.72 5.74
CA PHE A 4 -12.99 13.04 5.85
C PHE A 4 -13.32 12.20 4.61
N GLY A 5 -13.02 12.74 3.42
CA GLY A 5 -13.28 12.07 2.14
C GLY A 5 -12.33 10.91 1.82
N ALA A 6 -11.14 10.88 2.44
CA ALA A 6 -10.22 9.74 2.34
C ALA A 6 -10.64 8.58 3.25
N GLU A 7 -11.26 8.88 4.39
CA GLU A 7 -11.67 7.87 5.38
C GLU A 7 -13.09 7.33 5.20
N ASN A 8 -13.99 8.09 4.58
CA ASN A 8 -15.41 7.79 4.53
C ASN A 8 -15.96 7.94 3.11
N ALA A 9 -17.05 7.23 2.82
CA ALA A 9 -17.84 7.53 1.63
C ALA A 9 -18.22 9.03 1.62
N PHE A 10 -18.16 9.68 0.45
CA PHE A 10 -18.27 11.14 0.36
C PHE A 10 -19.55 11.73 0.97
N ALA A 11 -20.66 10.99 0.95
CA ALA A 11 -21.89 11.40 1.63
C ALA A 11 -21.73 11.42 3.17
N GLY A 12 -21.05 10.42 3.73
CA GLY A 12 -20.70 10.38 5.15
C GLY A 12 -19.71 11.47 5.55
N ALA A 13 -18.73 11.76 4.69
CA ALA A 13 -17.79 12.87 4.88
C ALA A 13 -18.51 14.24 4.90
N ALA A 14 -19.45 14.47 3.98
CA ALA A 14 -20.28 15.67 3.97
C ALA A 14 -21.13 15.79 5.26
N ALA A 15 -21.70 14.68 5.73
CA ALA A 15 -22.45 14.64 6.99
C ALA A 15 -21.57 14.98 8.20
N LYS A 16 -20.35 14.42 8.28
CA LYS A 16 -19.37 14.74 9.34
C LYS A 16 -18.96 16.21 9.36
N LEU A 17 -18.81 16.84 8.20
CA LEU A 17 -18.48 18.28 8.13
C LEU A 17 -19.61 19.14 8.70
N LYS A 18 -20.86 18.76 8.44
CA LYS A 18 -22.03 19.42 9.05
C LYS A 18 -22.09 19.17 10.56
N GLU A 19 -21.84 17.94 10.99
CA GLU A 19 -21.89 17.54 12.40
C GLU A 19 -20.82 18.23 13.24
N HIS A 20 -19.55 18.16 12.83
CA HIS A 20 -18.43 18.66 13.62
C HIS A 20 -18.22 20.17 13.49
N TYR A 21 -18.56 20.75 12.34
CA TYR A 21 -18.22 22.16 12.03
C TYR A 21 -19.42 23.02 11.65
N GLY A 22 -20.63 22.46 11.52
CA GLY A 22 -21.81 23.21 11.07
C GLY A 22 -21.77 23.62 9.60
N ILE A 23 -20.82 23.09 8.81
CA ILE A 23 -20.61 23.48 7.42
C ILE A 23 -21.35 22.51 6.50
N GLU A 24 -22.29 23.02 5.71
CA GLU A 24 -22.97 22.23 4.69
C GLU A 24 -22.20 22.29 3.37
N VAL A 25 -21.77 21.12 2.88
CA VAL A 25 -21.06 20.97 1.60
C VAL A 25 -21.75 19.95 0.71
N PRO A 26 -21.85 20.21 -0.61
CA PRO A 26 -22.29 19.18 -1.55
C PRO A 26 -21.36 17.97 -1.56
N VAL A 27 -21.92 16.76 -1.66
CA VAL A 27 -21.14 15.50 -1.76
C VAL A 27 -20.13 15.55 -2.92
N SER A 28 -20.51 16.16 -4.04
CA SER A 28 -19.64 16.36 -5.20
C SER A 28 -18.42 17.21 -4.89
N ALA A 29 -18.55 18.24 -4.04
CA ALA A 29 -17.43 19.10 -3.65
C ALA A 29 -16.43 18.32 -2.79
N VAL A 30 -16.91 17.48 -1.85
CA VAL A 30 -16.04 16.60 -1.07
C VAL A 30 -15.24 15.68 -1.99
N ARG A 31 -15.91 15.03 -2.94
CA ARG A 31 -15.25 14.17 -3.93
C ARG A 31 -14.17 14.91 -4.70
N VAL A 32 -14.52 16.02 -5.36
CA VAL A 32 -13.59 16.77 -6.22
C VAL A 32 -12.35 17.20 -5.44
N VAL A 33 -12.53 17.78 -4.25
CA VAL A 33 -11.39 18.24 -3.43
C VAL A 33 -10.53 17.06 -2.95
N THR A 34 -11.11 15.92 -2.61
CA THR A 34 -10.35 14.73 -2.22
C THR A 34 -9.57 14.15 -3.42
N GLU A 35 -10.20 14.03 -4.58
CA GLU A 35 -9.58 13.50 -5.80
C GLU A 35 -8.47 14.43 -6.32
N GLU A 36 -8.68 15.76 -6.30
CA GLU A 36 -7.66 16.76 -6.64
C GLU A 36 -6.43 16.66 -5.73
N HIS A 37 -6.64 16.42 -4.42
CA HIS A 37 -5.53 16.18 -3.50
C HIS A 37 -4.77 14.89 -3.85
N GLY A 38 -5.48 13.80 -4.17
CA GLY A 38 -4.86 12.56 -4.63
C GLY A 38 -4.05 12.75 -5.92
N ALA A 39 -4.58 13.50 -6.88
CA ALA A 39 -3.87 13.85 -8.11
C ALA A 39 -2.62 14.70 -7.83
N ALA A 40 -2.70 15.64 -6.89
CA ALA A 40 -1.54 16.44 -6.47
C ALA A 40 -0.46 15.60 -5.77
N MET A 41 -0.85 14.59 -4.98
CA MET A 41 0.09 13.62 -4.39
C MET A 41 0.78 12.80 -5.48
N LEU A 42 0.04 12.28 -6.46
CA LEU A 42 0.58 11.55 -7.60
C LEU A 42 1.56 12.40 -8.42
N ALA A 43 1.24 13.67 -8.65
CA ALA A 43 2.11 14.59 -9.39
C ALA A 43 3.43 14.93 -8.66
N GLN A 44 3.45 14.81 -7.34
CA GLN A 44 4.65 15.01 -6.50
C GLN A 44 5.44 13.72 -6.29
N GLU A 45 4.94 12.60 -6.80
CA GLU A 45 5.56 11.31 -6.62
C GLU A 45 6.89 11.26 -7.34
N LYS A 46 7.94 10.93 -6.59
CA LYS A 46 9.29 10.87 -7.12
C LYS A 46 9.54 9.53 -7.80
N GLN A 47 10.40 9.56 -8.81
CA GLN A 47 10.83 8.39 -9.56
C GLN A 47 12.21 7.97 -9.08
N LYS A 48 12.51 6.67 -9.13
CA LYS A 48 13.84 6.17 -8.72
C LYS A 48 14.99 6.87 -9.46
N SER A 49 14.75 7.27 -10.72
CA SER A 49 15.68 8.06 -11.55
C SER A 49 16.01 9.45 -11.02
N ASP A 50 15.23 10.00 -10.09
CA ASP A 50 15.45 11.34 -9.51
C ASP A 50 16.60 11.33 -8.49
N TRP A 51 17.09 10.15 -8.11
CA TRP A 51 18.20 10.00 -7.19
C TRP A 51 19.51 9.84 -7.95
N PRO A 52 20.59 10.49 -7.51
CA PRO A 52 21.91 10.22 -8.06
C PRO A 52 22.25 8.76 -7.83
N GLU A 53 22.91 8.13 -8.81
CA GLU A 53 23.51 6.82 -8.58
C GLU A 53 24.33 6.91 -7.29
N SER A 54 24.10 5.97 -6.37
CA SER A 54 24.55 5.98 -4.97
C SER A 54 26.07 5.94 -4.76
N GLY A 55 26.87 6.36 -5.73
CA GLY A 55 28.31 6.53 -5.70
C GLY A 55 28.79 7.61 -4.72
N GLY A 56 28.55 7.43 -3.42
CA GLY A 56 29.26 8.20 -2.39
C GLY A 56 28.63 8.27 -1.00
N VAL A 57 27.31 8.03 -0.85
CA VAL A 57 26.62 8.24 0.44
C VAL A 57 26.42 6.92 1.17
N ALA A 58 26.90 6.84 2.42
CA ALA A 58 26.75 5.65 3.27
C ALA A 58 25.28 5.30 3.56
N GLY A 59 24.44 6.33 3.71
CA GLY A 59 23.03 6.20 4.10
C GLY A 59 22.86 6.00 5.60
N VAL A 60 21.60 5.83 6.03
CA VAL A 60 21.28 5.48 7.42
C VAL A 60 21.68 4.03 7.71
N PRO A 61 21.93 3.62 8.98
CA PRO A 61 22.43 2.28 9.26
C PRO A 61 21.46 1.15 8.88
N VAL A 62 20.17 1.34 9.19
CA VAL A 62 19.11 0.35 8.98
C VAL A 62 17.83 1.06 8.57
N LEU A 63 17.12 0.47 7.61
CA LEU A 63 15.72 0.78 7.33
C LEU A 63 14.88 -0.48 7.49
N ILE A 64 13.65 -0.31 7.97
CA ILE A 64 12.57 -1.27 7.81
C ILE A 64 11.84 -0.87 6.54
N ALA A 65 11.64 -1.84 5.65
CA ALA A 65 10.99 -1.65 4.36
C ALA A 65 9.90 -2.71 4.22
N GLU A 66 8.65 -2.31 4.08
CA GLU A 66 7.52 -3.23 4.03
C GLU A 66 6.77 -3.03 2.73
N ILE A 67 6.25 -4.12 2.20
CA ILE A 67 5.37 -4.10 1.03
C ILE A 67 4.28 -5.14 1.25
N ASP A 68 3.06 -4.76 0.93
CA ASP A 68 1.89 -5.62 1.05
C ASP A 68 0.86 -5.29 -0.04
N GLY A 69 -0.02 -6.24 -0.34
CA GLY A 69 -1.05 -6.16 -1.36
C GLY A 69 -2.45 -6.29 -0.77
N SER A 70 -3.40 -5.51 -1.29
CA SER A 70 -4.81 -5.66 -0.94
C SER A 70 -5.71 -5.50 -2.16
N MET A 71 -6.74 -6.33 -2.26
CA MET A 71 -7.67 -6.28 -3.38
C MET A 71 -8.67 -5.13 -3.20
N LEU A 72 -8.61 -4.15 -4.11
CA LEU A 72 -9.58 -3.06 -4.18
C LEU A 72 -10.64 -3.35 -5.26
N PRO A 73 -11.94 -3.16 -4.95
CA PRO A 73 -12.99 -3.24 -5.94
C PRO A 73 -12.95 -1.99 -6.82
N VAL A 74 -12.79 -2.18 -8.13
CA VAL A 74 -12.82 -1.12 -9.13
C VAL A 74 -14.15 -1.19 -9.87
N VAL A 75 -14.84 -0.05 -9.91
CA VAL A 75 -16.15 0.07 -10.56
C VAL A 75 -15.99 0.86 -11.85
N GLU A 76 -16.35 0.22 -12.96
CA GLU A 76 -16.35 0.84 -14.27
C GLU A 76 -17.79 0.92 -14.80
N THR A 77 -18.08 1.93 -15.61
CA THR A 77 -19.37 2.05 -16.33
C THR A 77 -19.07 2.32 -17.78
N ALA A 78 -19.77 1.65 -18.69
CA ALA A 78 -19.57 1.81 -20.12
C ALA A 78 -19.65 3.29 -20.55
N GLU A 79 -18.75 3.69 -21.44
CA GLU A 79 -18.88 4.95 -22.17
C GLU A 79 -20.01 4.85 -23.20
N PRO A 80 -20.71 5.95 -23.51
CA PRO A 80 -21.75 5.93 -24.55
C PRO A 80 -21.16 5.56 -25.92
N GLY A 81 -21.83 4.70 -26.67
CA GLY A 81 -21.48 4.45 -28.07
C GLY A 81 -21.70 5.71 -28.93
N ALA A 82 -20.87 5.89 -29.97
CA ALA A 82 -21.01 7.04 -30.87
C ALA A 82 -22.39 7.02 -31.55
N GLY A 83 -23.22 8.05 -31.28
CA GLY A 83 -24.57 8.17 -31.84
C GLY A 83 -25.67 7.48 -31.03
N GLU A 84 -25.36 6.89 -29.88
CA GLU A 84 -26.37 6.31 -28.99
C GLU A 84 -27.07 7.39 -28.15
N ALA A 85 -28.35 7.15 -27.84
CA ALA A 85 -29.10 8.03 -26.95
C ALA A 85 -28.50 8.00 -25.53
N PRO A 86 -28.55 9.11 -24.76
CA PRO A 86 -28.06 9.14 -23.39
C PRO A 86 -28.74 8.05 -22.54
N GLN A 87 -27.98 7.05 -22.12
CA GLN A 87 -28.44 5.98 -21.23
C GLN A 87 -27.94 6.23 -19.81
N ASP A 88 -28.72 5.79 -18.82
CA ASP A 88 -28.27 5.73 -17.42
C ASP A 88 -27.07 4.77 -17.27
N ARG A 89 -25.85 5.32 -17.24
CA ARG A 89 -24.58 4.59 -17.12
C ARG A 89 -24.50 3.72 -15.87
N ARG A 90 -25.29 3.98 -14.83
CA ARG A 90 -25.33 3.12 -13.64
C ARG A 90 -25.81 1.69 -13.97
N LYS A 91 -26.56 1.52 -15.06
CA LYS A 91 -27.03 0.21 -15.54
C LYS A 91 -25.96 -0.60 -16.26
N THR A 92 -24.82 0.00 -16.61
CA THR A 92 -23.68 -0.68 -17.24
C THR A 92 -22.53 -0.88 -16.25
N ARG A 93 -22.83 -0.79 -14.95
CA ARG A 93 -21.87 -0.96 -13.86
C ARG A 93 -21.25 -2.35 -13.89
N GLN A 94 -19.93 -2.40 -13.99
CA GLN A 94 -19.13 -3.61 -13.85
C GLN A 94 -18.17 -3.44 -12.67
N VAL A 95 -17.94 -4.54 -11.94
CA VAL A 95 -16.98 -4.58 -10.82
C VAL A 95 -15.89 -5.54 -11.20
N SER A 96 -14.65 -5.06 -11.15
CA SER A 96 -13.45 -5.87 -11.16
C SER A 96 -12.69 -5.69 -9.86
N TRP A 97 -11.73 -6.57 -9.59
CA TRP A 97 -10.84 -6.46 -8.45
C TRP A 97 -9.43 -6.23 -8.96
N LYS A 98 -8.76 -5.20 -8.44
CA LYS A 98 -7.36 -4.91 -8.73
C LYS A 98 -6.59 -4.90 -7.42
N GLU A 99 -5.41 -5.48 -7.45
CA GLU A 99 -4.53 -5.44 -6.29
C GLU A 99 -3.88 -4.05 -6.20
N ALA A 100 -4.09 -3.37 -5.09
CA ALA A 100 -3.32 -2.21 -4.70
C ALA A 100 -2.15 -2.68 -3.85
N ARG A 101 -0.94 -2.26 -4.22
CA ARG A 101 0.28 -2.59 -3.50
C ARG A 101 0.77 -1.34 -2.79
N LEU A 102 0.95 -1.46 -1.49
CA LEU A 102 1.45 -0.41 -0.62
C LEU A 102 2.88 -0.77 -0.21
N ALA A 103 3.79 0.17 -0.39
CA ALA A 103 5.16 0.11 0.08
C ALA A 103 5.36 1.17 1.16
N LEU A 104 6.20 0.86 2.14
CA LEU A 104 6.65 1.84 3.11
C LEU A 104 8.11 1.63 3.50
N ALA A 105 8.79 2.68 3.92
CA ALA A 105 10.12 2.58 4.48
C ALA A 105 10.36 3.60 5.60
N HIS A 106 11.07 3.18 6.64
CA HIS A 106 11.41 4.04 7.77
C HIS A 106 12.61 3.52 8.55
N GLN A 107 13.26 4.40 9.32
CA GLN A 107 14.25 3.98 10.31
C GLN A 107 13.56 3.33 11.52
N PRO A 108 14.22 2.38 12.21
CA PRO A 108 13.71 1.83 13.46
C PRO A 108 13.36 2.93 14.47
N GLY A 109 12.17 2.85 15.08
CA GLY A 109 11.67 3.84 16.05
C GLY A 109 11.11 5.13 15.45
N SER A 110 11.18 5.31 14.13
CA SER A 110 10.51 6.43 13.45
C SER A 110 8.99 6.27 13.45
N VAL A 111 8.28 7.37 13.67
CA VAL A 111 6.80 7.47 13.56
C VAL A 111 6.35 8.19 12.29
N THR A 112 7.29 8.51 11.39
CA THR A 112 7.02 9.20 10.11
C THR A 112 7.55 8.35 8.95
N PRO A 113 6.90 7.21 8.65
CA PRO A 113 7.27 6.40 7.49
C PRO A 113 7.00 7.13 6.17
N ILE A 114 7.81 6.80 5.17
CA ILE A 114 7.54 7.19 3.78
C ILE A 114 6.68 6.10 3.16
N PHE A 115 5.57 6.49 2.53
CA PHE A 115 4.65 5.58 1.85
C PHE A 115 4.71 5.78 0.34
N GLY A 116 4.53 4.69 -0.40
CA GLY A 116 4.33 4.68 -1.84
C GLY A 116 3.27 3.64 -2.19
N ALA A 117 2.46 3.88 -3.20
CA ALA A 117 1.39 2.95 -3.57
C ALA A 117 1.27 2.85 -5.09
N THR A 118 0.84 1.69 -5.58
CA THR A 118 0.55 1.49 -7.00
C THR A 118 -0.57 0.49 -7.21
N LEU A 119 -1.35 0.69 -8.27
CA LEU A 119 -2.26 -0.32 -8.86
C LEU A 119 -1.60 -1.10 -10.00
N GLY A 120 -0.31 -0.86 -10.23
CA GLY A 120 0.51 -1.37 -11.32
C GLY A 120 0.96 -2.81 -11.13
N SER A 121 2.12 -3.16 -11.67
CA SER A 121 2.72 -4.50 -11.54
C SER A 121 3.48 -4.70 -10.22
N ALA A 122 3.99 -5.92 -10.01
CA ALA A 122 4.89 -6.20 -8.90
C ALA A 122 6.20 -5.40 -9.01
N GLU A 123 6.73 -5.26 -10.23
CA GLU A 123 7.93 -4.48 -10.53
C GLU A 123 7.76 -3.01 -10.16
N GLU A 124 6.63 -2.41 -10.55
CA GLU A 124 6.31 -1.03 -10.18
C GLU A 124 6.23 -0.87 -8.65
N ALA A 125 5.68 -1.86 -7.96
CA ALA A 125 5.60 -1.83 -6.50
C ALA A 125 6.99 -1.96 -5.84
N GLY A 126 7.88 -2.78 -6.42
CA GLY A 126 9.29 -2.84 -6.05
C GLY A 126 10.01 -1.50 -6.25
N GLU A 127 9.77 -0.83 -7.38
CA GLU A 127 10.32 0.52 -7.63
C GLU A 127 9.80 1.53 -6.61
N ARG A 128 8.51 1.48 -6.24
CA ARG A 128 7.96 2.33 -5.17
C ARG A 128 8.62 2.06 -3.83
N LEU A 129 8.89 0.80 -3.49
CA LEU A 129 9.62 0.43 -2.28
C LEU A 129 11.05 1.02 -2.26
N ALA A 130 11.74 0.97 -3.39
CA ALA A 130 13.07 1.58 -3.54
C ALA A 130 13.03 3.10 -3.36
N VAL A 131 12.06 3.78 -3.98
CA VAL A 131 11.84 5.23 -3.80
C VAL A 131 11.57 5.57 -2.33
N CYS A 132 10.72 4.81 -1.65
CA CYS A 132 10.46 5.00 -0.22
C CYS A 132 11.74 4.88 0.60
N ALA A 133 12.55 3.84 0.35
CA ALA A 133 13.81 3.64 1.04
C ALA A 133 14.82 4.78 0.78
N LEU A 134 14.93 5.24 -0.47
CA LEU A 134 15.78 6.36 -0.85
C LEU A 134 15.33 7.68 -0.18
N GLN A 135 14.03 7.95 -0.10
CA GLN A 135 13.47 9.08 0.65
C GLN A 135 13.73 8.96 2.15
N ALA A 136 13.73 7.74 2.70
CA ALA A 136 14.03 7.47 4.10
C ALA A 136 15.54 7.51 4.42
N GLY A 137 16.40 7.74 3.42
CA GLY A 137 17.85 7.92 3.59
C GLY A 137 18.69 6.69 3.29
N ALA A 138 18.19 5.74 2.49
CA ALA A 138 18.98 4.60 2.03
C ALA A 138 20.24 5.03 1.28
N GLY A 139 21.34 4.36 1.56
CA GLY A 139 22.61 4.47 0.86
C GLY A 139 23.29 3.11 0.75
N ARG A 140 24.56 3.08 0.31
CA ARG A 140 25.27 1.83 -0.03
C ARG A 140 25.52 0.89 1.14
N GLN A 141 25.51 1.41 2.36
CA GLN A 141 25.80 0.64 3.58
C GLN A 141 24.53 0.44 4.42
N THR A 142 23.40 1.01 4.01
CA THR A 142 22.12 0.80 4.67
C THR A 142 21.74 -0.66 4.59
N LYS A 143 21.46 -1.27 5.74
CA LYS A 143 20.82 -2.58 5.81
C LYS A 143 19.32 -2.42 5.66
N ILE A 144 18.72 -3.15 4.74
CA ILE A 144 17.28 -3.12 4.52
C ILE A 144 16.66 -4.34 5.20
N HIS A 145 15.85 -4.11 6.21
CA HIS A 145 15.05 -5.14 6.85
C HIS A 145 13.68 -5.17 6.17
N GLY A 146 13.52 -6.10 5.24
CA GLY A 146 12.28 -6.36 4.54
C GLY A 146 11.28 -7.10 5.41
N VAL A 147 10.02 -6.66 5.40
CA VAL A 147 8.91 -7.35 6.05
C VAL A 147 7.73 -7.44 5.08
N GLY A 148 7.00 -8.55 5.08
CA GLY A 148 5.76 -8.70 4.30
C GLY A 148 5.08 -10.04 4.55
N ASP A 149 4.08 -10.36 3.74
CA ASP A 149 3.24 -11.55 3.92
C ASP A 149 3.96 -12.88 3.61
N GLY A 150 5.02 -12.86 2.80
CA GLY A 150 5.74 -14.05 2.36
C GLY A 150 5.47 -14.43 0.90
N ALA A 151 4.71 -13.63 0.16
CA ALA A 151 4.50 -13.81 -1.26
C ALA A 151 5.83 -13.78 -2.03
N VAL A 152 5.96 -14.70 -2.99
CA VAL A 152 7.20 -14.87 -3.76
C VAL A 152 7.59 -13.58 -4.48
N TRP A 153 6.61 -12.90 -5.09
CA TRP A 153 6.87 -11.65 -5.81
C TRP A 153 7.45 -10.56 -4.89
N ILE A 154 7.09 -10.53 -3.60
CA ILE A 154 7.66 -9.57 -2.64
C ILE A 154 9.14 -9.84 -2.42
N THR A 155 9.49 -11.12 -2.21
CA THR A 155 10.90 -11.51 -2.03
C THR A 155 11.74 -11.24 -3.27
N GLU A 156 11.19 -11.50 -4.47
CA GLU A 156 11.83 -11.22 -5.76
C GLU A 156 12.05 -9.72 -5.95
N GLN A 157 11.05 -8.88 -5.68
CA GLN A 157 11.19 -7.44 -5.82
C GLN A 157 12.20 -6.86 -4.83
N ARG A 158 12.20 -7.34 -3.59
CA ARG A 158 13.20 -6.92 -2.61
C ARG A 158 14.61 -7.28 -3.04
N GLU A 159 14.82 -8.49 -3.56
CA GLU A 159 16.12 -8.90 -4.11
C GLU A 159 16.51 -8.04 -5.31
N ALA A 160 15.59 -7.80 -6.24
CA ALA A 160 15.82 -6.95 -7.41
C ALA A 160 16.21 -5.51 -7.03
N GLN A 161 15.60 -4.94 -5.99
CA GLN A 161 15.80 -3.54 -5.61
C GLN A 161 17.00 -3.32 -4.69
N PHE A 162 17.29 -4.26 -3.80
CA PHE A 162 18.28 -4.07 -2.73
C PHE A 162 19.38 -5.14 -2.69
N GLY A 163 19.22 -6.25 -3.39
CA GLY A 163 20.17 -7.35 -3.45
C GLY A 163 20.69 -7.77 -2.07
N ALA A 164 22.03 -7.81 -1.94
CA ALA A 164 22.70 -8.22 -0.73
C ALA A 164 22.53 -7.26 0.48
N GLN A 165 22.01 -6.04 0.28
CA GLN A 165 21.74 -5.13 1.40
C GLN A 165 20.53 -5.55 2.22
N ALA A 166 19.67 -6.42 1.69
CA ALA A 166 18.39 -6.71 2.27
C ALA A 166 18.34 -8.09 2.95
N ASN A 167 17.61 -8.14 4.08
CA ASN A 167 17.09 -9.36 4.75
C ASN A 167 15.55 -9.35 4.70
N TYR A 168 14.89 -10.51 4.79
CA TYR A 168 13.42 -10.61 4.70
C TYR A 168 12.88 -11.46 5.83
N LEU A 169 11.79 -11.02 6.45
CA LEU A 169 10.99 -11.80 7.38
C LEU A 169 9.52 -11.73 6.99
N VAL A 170 8.81 -12.82 7.28
CA VAL A 170 7.34 -12.80 7.26
C VAL A 170 6.87 -12.02 8.49
N ASP A 171 5.92 -11.10 8.33
CA ASP A 171 5.37 -10.40 9.48
C ASP A 171 4.63 -11.36 10.43
N PHE A 172 4.52 -10.92 11.68
CA PHE A 172 3.95 -11.75 12.74
C PHE A 172 2.46 -12.11 12.50
N PRO A 173 1.60 -11.19 12.03
CA PRO A 173 0.23 -11.53 11.63
C PRO A 173 0.15 -12.67 10.60
N HIS A 174 0.84 -12.55 9.46
CA HIS A 174 0.80 -13.56 8.39
C HIS A 174 1.48 -14.86 8.82
N LEU A 175 2.57 -14.80 9.60
CA LEU A 175 3.14 -16.00 10.23
C LEU A 175 2.10 -16.71 11.10
N CYS A 176 1.32 -15.98 11.88
CA CYS A 176 0.25 -16.55 12.69
C CYS A 176 -0.84 -17.21 11.84
N GLU A 177 -1.20 -16.63 10.70
CA GLU A 177 -2.17 -17.22 9.77
C GLU A 177 -1.64 -18.52 9.16
N TYR A 178 -0.38 -18.53 8.69
CA TYR A 178 0.27 -19.72 8.15
C TYR A 178 0.39 -20.83 9.19
N LEU A 179 0.82 -20.51 10.40
CA LEU A 179 0.86 -21.47 11.49
C LEU A 179 -0.55 -21.98 11.81
N SER A 180 -1.57 -21.11 11.82
CA SER A 180 -2.95 -21.52 12.08
C SER A 180 -3.46 -22.51 11.04
N ALA A 181 -3.20 -22.23 9.76
CA ALA A 181 -3.56 -23.12 8.66
C ALA A 181 -2.81 -24.47 8.76
N ALA A 182 -1.53 -24.45 9.13
CA ALA A 182 -0.75 -25.67 9.34
C ALA A 182 -1.25 -26.49 10.54
N ALA A 183 -1.65 -25.83 11.63
CA ALA A 183 -2.15 -26.48 12.84
C ALA A 183 -3.41 -27.32 12.58
N GLU A 184 -4.26 -26.92 11.62
CA GLU A 184 -5.43 -27.70 11.19
C GLU A 184 -5.07 -29.11 10.73
N VAL A 185 -3.90 -29.27 10.11
CA VAL A 185 -3.42 -30.55 9.57
C VAL A 185 -2.50 -31.27 10.55
N ILE A 186 -1.64 -30.55 11.25
CA ILE A 186 -0.53 -31.13 12.02
C ILE A 186 -0.91 -31.42 13.47
N ALA A 187 -1.67 -30.53 14.13
CA ALA A 187 -1.78 -30.51 15.59
C ALA A 187 -3.04 -31.22 16.13
N ALA A 188 -3.86 -31.84 15.26
CA ALA A 188 -5.08 -32.57 15.62
C ALA A 188 -5.93 -31.88 16.70
N LYS A 189 -5.89 -32.37 17.95
CA LYS A 189 -6.68 -31.83 19.08
C LYS A 189 -6.00 -30.72 19.86
N ASP A 190 -4.68 -30.52 19.70
CA ASP A 190 -3.89 -29.62 20.56
C ASP A 190 -3.32 -28.41 19.80
N LYS A 191 -4.15 -27.88 18.88
CA LYS A 191 -3.81 -26.77 17.98
C LYS A 191 -3.31 -25.53 18.73
N SER A 192 -3.96 -25.17 19.83
CA SER A 192 -3.62 -23.96 20.60
C SER A 192 -2.26 -24.07 21.29
N ALA A 193 -1.94 -25.22 21.87
CA ALA A 193 -0.63 -25.45 22.49
C ALA A 193 0.48 -25.45 21.44
N TRP A 194 0.27 -26.17 20.33
CA TRP A 194 1.21 -26.21 19.21
C TRP A 194 1.46 -24.82 18.62
N MET A 195 0.41 -24.03 18.41
CA MET A 195 0.52 -22.65 17.91
C MET A 195 1.31 -21.75 18.86
N THR A 196 1.11 -21.89 20.16
CA THR A 196 1.85 -21.10 21.17
C THR A 196 3.33 -21.47 21.15
N GLU A 197 3.66 -22.75 20.97
CA GLU A 197 5.03 -23.22 20.85
C GLU A 197 5.70 -22.67 19.58
N LYS A 198 5.02 -22.64 18.44
CA LYS A 198 5.62 -22.27 17.14
C LYS A 198 5.70 -20.76 16.85
N LYS A 199 5.01 -19.92 17.63
CA LYS A 199 5.04 -18.46 17.47
C LYS A 199 6.16 -17.76 18.26
N ASN A 200 6.82 -18.46 19.18
CA ASN A 200 7.90 -17.96 20.04
C ASN A 200 9.26 -18.42 19.52
#